data_AF-A0A519K7E0-F1
#
_entry.id   AF-A0A519K7E0-F1
#
_cell.length_a   1.000
_cell.length_b   1.000
_cell.length_c   1.000
_cell.angle_alpha   90.00
_cell.angle_beta   90.00
_cell.angle_gamma   90.00
#
_symmetry.space_group_name_H-M   'P 1'
#
loop_
_entity.id
_entity.type
_entity.pdbx_description
1 polymer ?
#
loop_
_entity_poly.entity_id
_entity_poly.type
_entity_poly.pdbx_seq_one_letter_code
_entity_poly.pdbx_strand_id
1 'polypeptide(L)' 'MRIVSGSLKGRAITAPEGQNTRPTSDRARQAIFNVLEHA' A
#
# COMPACT_ATOMS: atom_id res chain seq x y z
N MET A 1 0.73 -7.05 -4.36
CA MET A 1 0.93 -5.77 -3.64
C MET A 1 2.26 -5.79 -2.89
N ARG A 2 2.75 -4.67 -2.35
CA ARG A 2 3.94 -4.64 -1.47
C ARG A 2 3.80 -3.59 -0.37
N ILE A 3 4.57 -3.74 0.70
CA ILE A 3 4.70 -2.72 1.76
C ILE A 3 5.49 -1.53 1.22
N VAL A 4 4.95 -0.31 1.37
CA VAL A 4 5.46 0.92 0.73
C VAL A 4 6.49 1.70 1.60
N SER A 5 6.43 1.58 2.92
CA SER A 5 7.28 2.32 3.88
C SER A 5 7.49 1.52 5.18
N GLY A 6 8.31 2.05 6.09
CA GLY A 6 8.60 1.44 7.38
C GLY A 6 9.63 0.30 7.33
N SER A 7 9.78 -0.42 8.44
CA SER A 7 10.79 -1.47 8.64
C SER A 7 10.64 -2.67 7.69
N LEU A 8 9.43 -2.91 7.18
CA LEU A 8 9.13 -4.03 6.28
C LEU A 8 8.99 -3.60 4.82
N LYS A 9 9.47 -2.40 4.46
CA LYS A 9 9.40 -1.86 3.10
C LYS A 9 9.90 -2.87 2.06
N GLY A 10 9.15 -3.01 0.97
CA GLY A 10 9.49 -3.90 -0.14
C GLY A 10 8.97 -5.33 0.00
N ARG A 11 8.49 -5.73 1.19
CA ARG A 11 7.91 -7.06 1.38
C ARG A 11 6.65 -7.23 0.52
N ALA A 12 6.59 -8.33 -0.22
CA ALA A 12 5.44 -8.68 -1.05
C ALA A 12 4.22 -9.06 -0.20
N ILE A 13 3.03 -8.73 -0.70
CA ILE A 13 1.72 -9.08 -0.12
C ILE A 13 0.89 -9.73 -1.22
N THR A 14 0.37 -10.92 -0.93
CA THR A 14 -0.57 -11.63 -1.80
C THR A 14 -1.82 -10.78 -2.01
N ALA A 15 -2.16 -10.55 -3.27
CA ALA A 15 -3.40 -9.86 -3.63
C ALA A 15 -4.39 -10.87 -4.19
N PRO A 16 -5.70 -10.61 -4.10
CA PRO A 16 -6.70 -11.37 -4.85
C PRO A 16 -6.33 -11.43 -6.33
N GLU A 17 -6.58 -12.58 -6.95
CA GLU A 17 -6.34 -12.76 -8.38
C GLU A 17 -7.31 -11.94 -9.24
N GLY A 18 -6.86 -11.60 -10.45
CA GLY A 18 -7.65 -10.83 -11.40
C GLY A 18 -7.65 -9.32 -11.14
N GLN A 19 -8.50 -8.61 -11.87
CA GLN A 19 -8.61 -7.14 -11.84
C GLN A 19 -9.98 -6.64 -11.38
N ASN A 20 -10.85 -7.54 -10.92
CA ASN A 20 -12.22 -7.22 -10.52
C ASN A 20 -12.30 -6.56 -9.14
N THR A 21 -11.27 -6.70 -8.31
CA THR A 21 -11.17 -5.97 -7.05
C THR A 21 -10.57 -4.60 -7.32
N ARG A 22 -11.24 -3.53 -6.86
CA ARG A 22 -10.74 -2.16 -6.98
C ARG A 22 -9.30 -2.07 -6.45
N PRO A 23 -8.29 -1.79 -7.29
CA PRO A 23 -6.92 -1.72 -6.83
C PRO A 23 -6.71 -0.45 -6.00
N THR A 24 -5.80 -0.51 -5.03
CA THR A 24 -5.30 0.69 -4.35
C THR A 24 -3.84 0.91 -4.78
N SER A 25 -3.54 2.11 -5.29
CA SER A 25 -2.20 2.44 -5.79
C SER A 25 -1.18 2.61 -4.67
N ASP A 26 0.10 2.41 -4.98
CA ASP A 26 1.21 2.70 -4.06
C ASP A 26 1.13 4.14 -3.54
N ARG A 27 0.84 5.10 -4.43
CA ARG A 27 0.68 6.52 -4.08
C ARG A 27 -0.45 6.77 -3.09
N ALA A 28 -1.62 6.15 -3.29
CA ALA A 28 -2.75 6.32 -2.38
C ALA A 28 -2.44 5.78 -0.98
N ARG A 29 -1.78 4.62 -0.89
CA ARG A 29 -1.32 4.08 0.39
C ARG A 29 -0.34 5.03 1.09
N GLN A 30 0.66 5.51 0.36
CA GLN A 30 1.67 6.41 0.91
C GLN A 30 1.06 7.73 1.41
N ALA A 31 0.13 8.31 0.65
CA ALA A 31 -0.56 9.53 1.05
C ALA A 31 -1.34 9.37 2.37
N ILE A 32 -2.06 8.25 2.56
CA ILE A 32 -2.79 7.97 3.80
C ILE A 32 -1.84 7.90 4.99
N PHE A 33 -0.73 7.16 4.88
CA PHE A 33 0.22 7.06 5.99
C PHE A 33 0.94 8.37 6.30
N ASN A 34 1.25 9.18 5.29
CA ASN A 34 1.80 10.52 5.52
C ASN A 34 0.82 11.41 6.29
N VAL A 35 -0.49 11.33 5.99
CA VAL A 35 -1.52 12.06 6.74
C VAL A 35 -1.56 11.57 8.18
N LEU A 36 -1.54 10.25 8.42
CA LEU A 36 -1.58 9.68 9.76
C LEU A 36 -0.33 9.99 10.60
N GLU A 37 0.83 10.09 9.98
CA GLU A 37 2.11 10.39 10.66
C GLU A 37 2.24 11.88 11.04
N HIS A 38 1.60 12.77 10.29
CA HIS A 38 1.70 14.22 10.45
C HIS A 38 0.39 14.89 10.89
N ALA A 39 -0.58 14.12 11.40
CA ALA A 39 -1.85 14.60 11.95
C ALA A 39 -1.73 15.01 13.42
#